data_AF-A0A7W1LB48-F1
#
_entry.id   AF-A0A7W1LB48-F1
#
_cell.length_a   1.000
_cell.length_b   1.000
_cell.length_c   1.000
_cell.angle_alpha   90.00
_cell.angle_beta   90.00
_cell.angle_gamma   90.00
#
_symmetry.space_group_name_H-M   'P 1'
#
loop_
_entity.id
_entity.type
_entity.pdbx_description
1 polymer ?
#
loop_
_entity_poly.entity_id
_entity_poly.type
_entity_poly.pdbx_seq_one_letter_code
_entity_poly.pdbx_strand_id
1 'polypeptide(L)'
;MATATINISIPDTMKAEVEEIIAAEGYGNTSEFFRDLVRNYLKQRQEQKLEALLLETVESGNFSPLTKTDFEEIKQRGLQRLKNRVNKV
;
A
#
# COMPACT_ATOMS: atom_id res chain seq x y z
N MET A 1 -0.31 7.60 18.68
CA MET A 1 -0.58 7.80 17.23
C MET A 1 -1.90 8.54 17.10
N ALA A 2 -2.04 9.43 16.12
CA ALA A 2 -3.32 10.08 15.85
C ALA A 2 -4.33 9.05 15.31
N THR A 3 -5.52 9.00 15.88
CA THR A 3 -6.61 8.12 15.47
C THR A 3 -7.69 8.95 14.78
N ALA A 4 -8.12 8.53 13.59
CA ALA A 4 -9.26 9.13 12.90
C ALA A 4 -10.49 8.23 13.06
N THR A 5 -11.65 8.83 13.27
CA THR A 5 -12.93 8.13 13.41
C THR A 5 -13.66 8.11 12.07
N ILE A 6 -14.20 6.96 11.69
CA ILE A 6 -15.05 6.79 10.51
C ILE A 6 -16.37 6.20 10.99
N ASN A 7 -17.49 6.81 10.59
CA ASN A 7 -18.82 6.27 10.83
C ASN A 7 -19.28 5.52 9.57
N ILE A 8 -19.74 4.28 9.75
CA ILE A 8 -20.22 3.42 8.67
C ILE A 8 -21.58 2.84 9.05
N SER A 9 -22.49 2.80 8.08
CA SER A 9 -23.77 2.10 8.20
C SER A 9 -23.69 0.82 7.38
N ILE A 10 -24.09 -0.30 7.98
CA ILE A 10 -24.15 -1.60 7.34
C ILE A 10 -25.54 -2.23 7.57
N PRO A 11 -25.99 -3.15 6.72
CA PRO A 11 -27.23 -3.90 6.96
C PRO A 11 -27.18 -4.68 8.28
N ASP A 12 -28.32 -4.85 8.94
CA ASP A 12 -28.41 -5.58 10.21
C ASP A 12 -27.93 -7.04 10.09
N THR A 13 -28.18 -7.68 8.93
CA THR A 13 -27.70 -9.02 8.64
C THR A 13 -26.17 -9.09 8.67
N MET A 14 -25.51 -8.11 8.04
CA MET A 14 -24.06 -8.01 8.02
C MET A 14 -23.49 -7.74 9.42
N LYS A 15 -24.19 -6.95 10.23
CA LYS A 15 -23.78 -6.71 11.62
C LYS A 15 -23.79 -8.01 12.44
N ALA A 16 -24.85 -8.82 12.30
CA ALA A 16 -24.95 -10.10 13.00
C ALA A 16 -23.82 -11.07 12.62
N GLU A 17 -23.50 -11.17 11.32
CA GLU A 17 -22.37 -11.98 10.84
C GLU A 17 -21.02 -11.49 11.40
N VAL A 18 -20.81 -10.18 11.44
CA VAL A 18 -19.58 -9.59 12.02
C VAL A 18 -19.45 -9.90 13.52
N GLU A 19 -20.56 -9.87 14.27
CA GLU A 19 -20.56 -10.22 15.70
C GLU A 19 -20.19 -11.70 15.93
N GLU A 20 -20.66 -12.61 15.07
CA GLU A 20 -20.29 -14.03 15.11
C GLU A 20 -18.79 -14.23 14.83
N ILE A 21 -18.25 -13.57 13.80
CA ILE A 21 -16.81 -13.63 13.46
C ILE A 21 -15.97 -13.09 14.62
N ILE A 22 -16.37 -11.98 15.22
CA ILE A 22 -15.67 -11.39 16.37
C ILE A 22 -15.58 -12.38 17.53
N ALA A 23 -16.69 -13.07 17.84
CA ALA A 23 -16.73 -14.08 18.90
C ALA A 23 -15.90 -15.32 18.57
N ALA A 24 -15.90 -15.76 17.31
CA ALA A 24 -15.19 -16.96 16.87
C ALA A 24 -13.67 -16.75 16.73
N GLU A 25 -13.24 -15.60 16.20
CA GLU A 25 -11.83 -15.27 15.96
C GLU A 25 -11.18 -14.53 17.15
N GLY A 26 -11.94 -14.20 18.18
CA GLY A 26 -11.43 -13.63 19.43
C GLY A 26 -11.06 -12.15 19.37
N TYR A 27 -11.68 -11.37 18.48
CA TYR A 27 -11.50 -9.92 18.46
C TYR A 27 -12.13 -9.27 19.70
N GLY A 28 -11.51 -8.21 20.22
CA GLY A 28 -12.00 -7.50 21.39
C GLY A 28 -13.16 -6.55 21.12
N ASN A 29 -13.34 -6.09 19.87
CA ASN A 29 -14.47 -5.27 19.43
C ASN A 29 -14.54 -5.12 17.90
N THR A 30 -15.65 -4.57 17.43
CA THR A 30 -15.91 -4.27 16.01
C THR A 30 -14.84 -3.36 15.40
N SER A 31 -14.38 -2.34 16.12
CA SER A 31 -13.34 -1.44 15.59
C SER A 31 -11.99 -2.13 15.42
N GLU A 32 -11.70 -3.18 16.16
CA GLU A 32 -10.51 -4.01 15.97
C GLU A 32 -10.61 -4.85 14.70
N PHE A 33 -11.72 -5.58 14.54
CA PHE A 33 -12.00 -6.36 13.34
C PHE A 33 -11.90 -5.50 12.07
N PHE A 34 -12.57 -4.35 12.02
CA PHE A 34 -12.53 -3.47 10.85
C PHE A 34 -11.13 -2.89 10.59
N ARG A 35 -10.37 -2.56 11.63
CA ARG A 35 -8.97 -2.09 11.45
C ARG A 35 -8.11 -3.19 10.85
N ASP A 36 -8.28 -4.43 11.25
CA ASP A 36 -7.52 -5.53 10.67
C ASP A 36 -7.93 -5.81 9.22
N LEU A 37 -9.24 -5.89 8.95
CA LEU A 37 -9.80 -6.03 7.61
C LEU A 37 -9.26 -4.95 6.65
N VAL A 38 -9.27 -3.68 7.07
CA VAL A 38 -8.76 -2.57 6.26
C VAL A 38 -7.25 -2.69 6.03
N ARG A 39 -6.47 -3.09 7.05
CA ARG A 39 -5.01 -3.29 6.88
C ARG A 39 -4.71 -4.38 5.87
N ASN A 40 -5.41 -5.52 5.97
CA ASN A 40 -5.23 -6.65 5.06
C ASN A 40 -5.61 -6.25 3.63
N TYR A 41 -6.73 -5.56 3.45
CA TYR A 41 -7.14 -5.04 2.14
C TYR A 41 -6.11 -4.06 1.56
N LEU A 42 -5.62 -3.09 2.36
CA LEU A 42 -4.62 -2.13 1.92
C LEU A 42 -3.28 -2.80 1.59
N LYS A 43 -2.90 -3.86 2.31
CA LYS A 43 -1.70 -4.65 2.01
C LYS A 43 -1.84 -5.35 0.67
N GLN A 44 -2.93 -6.10 0.45
CA GLN A 44 -3.20 -6.80 -0.81
C GLN A 44 -3.24 -5.83 -1.99
N ARG A 45 -3.89 -4.68 -1.83
CA ARG A 45 -3.93 -3.64 -2.88
C ARG A 45 -2.55 -3.09 -3.23
N GLN A 46 -1.66 -2.94 -2.25
CA GLN A 46 -0.28 -2.52 -2.50
C GLN A 46 0.52 -3.60 -3.22
N GLU A 47 0.35 -4.87 -2.83
CA GLU A 47 0.99 -6.01 -3.49
C GLU A 47 0.54 -6.13 -4.96
N GLN A 48 -0.76 -6.06 -5.24
CA GLN A 48 -1.30 -6.06 -6.60
C GLN A 48 -0.78 -4.90 -7.44
N LYS A 49 -0.67 -3.71 -6.86
CA LYS A 49 -0.11 -2.55 -7.56
C LYS A 49 1.38 -2.76 -7.90
N LEU A 50 2.14 -3.34 -6.97
CA LEU A 50 3.55 -3.65 -7.21
C LEU A 50 3.69 -4.69 -8.33
N GLU A 51 2.90 -5.76 -8.28
CA GLU A 51 2.89 -6.81 -9.29
C GLU A 51 2.58 -6.26 -10.69
N ALA A 52 1.55 -5.40 -10.81
CA ALA A 52 1.21 -4.76 -12.07
C ALA A 52 2.37 -3.92 -12.65
N LEU A 53 3.08 -3.16 -11.81
CA LEU A 53 4.25 -2.37 -12.24
C LEU A 53 5.42 -3.26 -12.68
N LEU A 54 5.65 -4.37 -11.98
CA LEU A 54 6.67 -5.34 -12.35
C LEU A 54 6.33 -6.00 -13.69
N LEU A 55 5.07 -6.39 -13.88
CA LEU A 55 4.61 -7.01 -15.13
C LEU A 55 4.72 -6.04 -16.31
N GLU A 56 4.27 -4.78 -16.15
CA GLU A 56 4.45 -3.73 -17.16
C GLU A 56 5.91 -3.58 -17.56
N THR A 57 6.81 -3.56 -16.57
CA THR A 57 8.26 -3.47 -16.82
C THR A 57 8.76 -4.69 -17.60
N VAL A 58 8.30 -5.89 -17.25
CA VAL A 58 8.67 -7.13 -17.96
C VAL A 58 8.17 -7.15 -19.40
N GLU A 59 6.90 -6.81 -19.61
CA GLU A 59 6.27 -6.75 -20.91
C GLU A 59 6.87 -5.67 -21.81
N SER A 60 7.39 -4.57 -21.24
CA SER A 60 8.02 -3.50 -22.01
C SER A 60 9.23 -3.97 -22.81
N GLY A 61 9.87 -5.09 -22.42
CA GLY A 61 11.02 -5.69 -23.11
C GLY A 61 12.26 -4.81 -23.19
N ASN A 62 12.24 -3.61 -22.61
CA ASN A 62 13.31 -2.61 -22.67
C ASN A 62 14.37 -2.88 -21.60
N PHE A 63 15.00 -4.05 -21.67
CA PHE A 63 16.08 -4.42 -20.79
C PHE A 63 17.43 -4.11 -21.45
N SER A 64 18.24 -3.27 -20.80
CA SER A 64 19.65 -3.07 -21.17
C SER A 64 20.55 -3.56 -20.04
N PRO A 65 21.77 -4.07 -20.34
CA PRO A 65 22.76 -4.35 -19.31
C PRO A 65 23.03 -3.09 -18.49
N LEU A 66 22.99 -3.21 -17.16
CA LEU A 66 23.34 -2.11 -16.27
C LEU A 66 24.86 -1.94 -16.28
N THR A 67 25.35 -0.87 -16.92
CA THR A 67 26.77 -0.53 -16.93
C THR A 67 27.14 0.38 -15.76
N LYS A 68 28.45 0.54 -15.51
CA LYS A 68 28.95 1.50 -14.51
C LYS A 68 28.56 2.94 -14.86
N THR A 69 28.57 3.29 -16.15
CA THR A 69 28.17 4.62 -16.62
C THR A 69 26.69 4.88 -16.35
N ASP A 70 25.83 3.91 -16.65
CA ASP A 70 24.38 4.02 -16.37
C ASP A 70 24.13 4.26 -14.88
N PHE A 71 24.87 3.57 -14.01
CA PHE A 71 24.73 3.71 -12.57
C PHE A 71 25.13 5.11 -12.08
N GLU A 72 26.25 5.65 -12.58
CA GLU A 72 26.66 7.03 -12.26
C GLU A 72 25.65 8.06 -12.78
N GLU A 73 25.12 7.88 -13.99
CA GLU A 73 24.07 8.74 -14.52
C GLU A 73 22.76 8.69 -13.70
N ILE A 74 22.32 7.50 -13.28
CA ILE A 74 21.18 7.33 -12.37
C ILE A 74 21.42 8.07 -11.06
N LYS A 75 22.62 7.93 -10.47
CA LYS A 75 23.00 8.58 -9.22
C LYS A 75 23.00 10.11 -9.35
N GLN A 76 23.59 10.66 -10.41
CA GLN A 76 23.60 12.10 -10.66
C GLN A 76 22.18 12.66 -10.85
N ARG A 77 21.31 11.96 -11.60
CA ARG A 77 19.89 12.33 -11.72
C ARG A 77 19.18 12.34 -10.37
N GLY A 78 19.45 11.35 -9.51
CA GLY A 78 18.92 11.29 -8.15
C GLY A 78 19.33 12.50 -7.29
N LEU A 79 20.63 12.85 -7.31
CA LEU A 79 21.15 14.02 -6.59
C LEU A 79 20.54 15.33 -7.10
N GLN A 80 20.36 15.48 -8.42
CA GLN A 80 19.74 16.67 -9.00
C GLN A 80 18.27 16.82 -8.55
N ARG A 81 17.52 15.71 -8.50
CA ARG A 81 16.13 15.72 -7.99
C ARG A 81 16.06 16.14 -6.52
N LEU A 82 17.00 15.69 -5.68
CA LEU A 82 17.08 16.10 -4.28
C LEU A 82 17.37 17.60 -4.16
N LYS A 83 18.36 18.12 -4.90
CA LYS A 83 18.66 19.57 -4.94
C LYS A 83 17.45 20.40 -5.35
N ASN A 84 16.74 19.97 -6.39
CA ASN A 84 15.53 20.65 -6.86
C ASN A 84 14.39 20.62 -5.83
N ARG A 85 14.33 19.58 -4.98
CA ARG A 85 13.33 19.47 -3.91
C ARG A 85 13.64 20.39 -2.73
N VAL A 86 14.93 20.59 -2.44
CA VAL A 86 15.41 21.52 -1.40
C VAL A 86 15.22 22.97 -1.82
N ASN A 87 15.48 23.32 -3.09
CA ASN A 87 15.33 24.69 -3.60
C ASN A 87 13.86 25.14 -3.77
N LYS A 88 12.89 24.23 -3.65
CA LYS A 88 11.45 24.51 -3.81
C LYS A 88 10.73 24.67 -2.46
N VAL A 89 11.45 24.52 -1.34
CA VAL A 89 11.00 24.80 0.03
C VAL A 89 11.57 26.14 0.46
#